data_AF-A0A9P0B9Q2-F1
#
_entry.id   AF-A0A9P0B9Q2-F1
#
_cell.length_a   1.000
_cell.length_b   1.000
_cell.length_c   1.000
_cell.angle_alpha   90.00
_cell.angle_beta   90.00
_cell.angle_gamma   90.00
#
_symmetry.space_group_name_H-M   'P 1'
#
loop_
_entity.id
_entity.type
_entity.pdbx_description
1 polymer ?
#
loop_
_entity_poly.entity_id
_entity_poly.type
_entity_poly.pdbx_seq_one_letter_code
_entity_poly.pdbx_strand_id
1 'polypeptide(L)'
;METFDTAYEVGASLSIKNVLNLTPLTLAARLARIDMFFHILNLEREIYWQIGSITCAAYPLSQIDTIDLETGHISKTSALNLVVFGDKDEHLELMDGVLIDLLNAKWNTFVKFKFYRQFFTFAFYFLNSLISFTLRPGPPIPKESLNKTILNTTIHSEVNYTSFGISLENTSLDNSDDDYNVEEWWDNLQEDCRLMQLDAPEDKIRFIAEIAMTIGAFIYLAAAVREARFLGGRMFFENLMTAPSRVMFLFSCILMQIVPWLRVACEDEIEDTVAILFVIFMGIVAILLINMLIAMMGNTYQKIAETRNEWQRQWARIVLVVERGVSPPERLKQMMVYSQPMSDNKRALVLRLNQTDEDKEEMKEILEMKRRHERNIKKNWTKNKNDVGRL
;
A
#
# COMPACT_ATOMS: atom_id res chain seq x y z
N MET A 1 -36.64 12.59 8.00
CA MET A 1 -35.68 13.71 7.91
C MET A 1 -36.26 15.00 8.49
N GLU A 2 -37.55 15.26 8.31
CA GLU A 2 -38.27 16.44 8.82
C GLU A 2 -37.96 16.87 10.28
N THR A 3 -37.83 15.93 11.21
CA THR A 3 -37.48 16.26 12.60
C THR A 3 -36.07 16.83 12.75
N PHE A 4 -35.12 16.32 11.97
CA PHE A 4 -33.76 16.84 11.90
C PHE A 4 -33.75 18.24 11.31
N ASP A 5 -34.52 18.45 10.23
CA ASP A 5 -34.66 19.74 9.55
C ASP A 5 -35.25 20.79 10.46
N THR A 6 -36.31 20.43 11.19
CA THR A 6 -36.94 21.31 12.18
C THR A 6 -35.95 21.70 13.27
N ALA A 7 -35.18 20.75 13.80
CA ALA A 7 -34.17 21.03 14.81
C ALA A 7 -33.06 21.95 14.26
N TYR A 8 -32.62 21.71 13.03
CA TYR A 8 -31.67 22.58 12.35
C TYR A 8 -32.25 23.98 12.18
N GLU A 9 -33.45 24.15 11.64
CA GLU A 9 -34.11 25.44 11.45
C GLU A 9 -34.24 26.27 12.74
N VAL A 10 -34.48 25.63 13.88
CA VAL A 10 -34.60 26.31 15.19
C VAL A 10 -33.25 26.83 15.72
N GLY A 11 -32.12 26.33 15.18
CA GLY A 11 -30.78 26.81 15.49
C GLY A 11 -29.82 25.75 16.03
N ALA A 12 -30.10 24.45 15.85
CA ALA A 12 -29.16 23.41 16.23
C ALA A 12 -27.86 23.48 15.41
N SER A 13 -26.71 23.26 16.07
CA SER A 13 -25.39 23.30 15.41
C SER A 13 -24.94 21.91 14.95
N LEU A 14 -24.40 21.84 13.73
CA LEU A 14 -23.83 20.63 13.14
C LEU A 14 -22.40 20.30 13.64
N SER A 15 -21.75 21.23 14.34
CA SER A 15 -20.37 21.04 14.83
C SER A 15 -20.27 20.37 16.19
N ILE A 16 -21.39 20.12 16.87
CA ILE A 16 -21.42 19.54 18.22
C ILE A 16 -21.03 18.06 18.13
N LYS A 17 -20.14 17.63 19.03
CA LYS A 17 -19.63 16.27 19.08
C LYS A 17 -20.24 15.48 20.24
N ASN A 18 -20.45 14.20 20.04
CA ASN A 18 -20.86 13.28 21.10
C ASN A 18 -19.68 12.87 22.01
N VAL A 19 -19.93 12.00 22.99
CA VAL A 19 -18.90 11.47 23.92
C VAL A 19 -17.76 10.74 23.18
N LEU A 20 -18.05 10.17 22.00
CA LEU A 20 -17.07 9.51 21.14
C LEU A 20 -16.35 10.48 20.19
N ASN A 21 -16.51 11.80 20.39
CA ASN A 21 -15.93 12.86 19.58
C ASN A 21 -16.42 12.85 18.11
N LEU A 22 -17.62 12.31 17.85
CA LEU A 22 -18.26 12.25 16.52
C LEU A 22 -19.30 13.37 16.38
N THR A 23 -19.23 14.09 15.26
CA THR A 23 -20.26 15.01 14.77
C THR A 23 -21.46 14.24 14.20
N PRO A 24 -22.62 14.88 13.96
CA PRO A 24 -23.76 14.24 13.30
C PRO A 24 -23.39 13.62 11.94
N LEU A 25 -22.54 14.28 11.14
CA LEU A 25 -22.06 13.76 9.86
C LEU A 25 -21.21 12.49 10.03
N THR A 26 -20.20 12.52 10.91
CA THR A 26 -19.31 11.38 11.15
C THR A 26 -20.02 10.24 11.88
N LEU A 27 -21.04 10.54 12.69
CA LEU A 27 -21.92 9.54 13.30
C LEU A 27 -22.80 8.85 12.25
N ALA A 28 -23.40 9.61 11.33
CA ALA A 28 -24.15 9.04 10.20
C ALA A 28 -23.26 8.13 9.35
N ALA A 29 -22.00 8.55 9.10
CA ALA A 29 -21.01 7.74 8.40
C ALA A 29 -20.69 6.45 9.15
N ARG A 30 -20.47 6.50 10.47
CA ARG A 30 -20.19 5.32 11.31
C ARG A 30 -21.36 4.32 11.35
N LEU A 31 -22.59 4.82 11.37
CA LEU A 31 -23.79 3.96 11.41
C LEU A 31 -24.20 3.42 10.04
N ALA A 32 -23.57 3.92 8.96
CA ALA A 32 -23.90 3.66 7.57
C ALA A 32 -25.31 4.14 7.18
N ARG A 33 -25.74 5.29 7.71
CA ARG A 33 -27.03 5.91 7.37
C ARG A 33 -26.86 6.83 6.16
N ILE A 34 -27.07 6.27 4.97
CA ILE A 34 -26.79 6.91 3.68
C ILE A 34 -27.58 8.21 3.51
N ASP A 35 -28.90 8.15 3.66
CA ASP A 35 -29.78 9.32 3.47
C ASP A 35 -29.39 10.48 4.38
N MET A 36 -29.21 10.20 5.69
CA MET A 36 -28.81 11.21 6.66
C MET A 36 -27.42 11.78 6.38
N PHE A 37 -26.48 10.95 5.92
CA PHE A 37 -25.14 11.41 5.58
C PHE A 37 -25.17 12.39 4.41
N PHE A 38 -25.81 12.02 3.30
CA PHE A 38 -25.90 12.91 2.13
C PHE A 38 -26.76 14.15 2.41
N HIS A 39 -27.80 14.02 3.23
CA HIS A 39 -28.59 15.16 3.68
C HIS A 39 -27.77 16.19 4.45
N ILE A 40 -27.01 15.75 5.47
CA ILE A 40 -26.11 16.62 6.23
C ILE A 40 -25.01 17.20 5.33
N LEU A 41 -24.48 16.41 4.40
CA LEU A 41 -23.46 16.85 3.44
C LEU A 41 -23.98 17.95 2.51
N ASN A 42 -25.20 17.81 2.00
CA ASN A 42 -25.87 18.81 1.18
C ASN A 42 -26.19 20.09 1.97
N LEU A 43 -26.47 19.95 3.28
CA LEU A 43 -26.61 21.08 4.21
C LEU A 43 -25.27 21.78 4.51
N GLU A 44 -24.14 21.08 4.59
CA GLU A 44 -22.84 21.73 4.86
C GLU A 44 -22.20 22.36 3.61
N ARG A 45 -22.60 21.94 2.40
CA ARG A 45 -22.09 22.44 1.12
C ARG A 45 -22.45 23.89 0.84
N GLU A 46 -21.50 24.64 0.27
CA GLU A 46 -21.74 25.97 -0.30
C GLU A 46 -21.84 25.93 -1.82
N ILE A 47 -22.69 26.78 -2.39
CA ILE A 47 -22.85 26.91 -3.84
C ILE A 47 -22.17 28.20 -4.27
N TYR A 48 -21.21 28.11 -5.19
CA TYR A 48 -20.52 29.28 -5.73
C TYR A 48 -21.27 29.88 -6.91
N TRP A 49 -21.70 29.03 -7.83
CA TRP A 49 -22.49 29.45 -8.98
C TRP A 49 -23.32 28.29 -9.54
N GLN A 50 -24.37 28.66 -10.26
CA GLN A 50 -25.25 27.74 -10.98
C GLN A 50 -25.53 28.29 -12.36
N ILE A 51 -25.37 27.45 -13.39
CA ILE A 51 -25.71 27.78 -14.77
C ILE A 51 -26.42 26.60 -15.43
N GLY A 52 -27.72 26.75 -15.70
CA GLY A 52 -28.55 25.67 -16.25
C GLY A 52 -28.58 24.44 -15.34
N SER A 53 -28.13 23.29 -15.84
CA SER A 53 -28.00 22.04 -15.09
C SER A 53 -26.67 21.90 -14.33
N ILE A 54 -25.74 22.84 -14.48
CA ILE A 54 -24.39 22.71 -13.93
C ILE A 54 -24.27 23.61 -12.69
N THR A 55 -23.83 23.02 -11.58
CA THR A 55 -23.53 23.75 -10.34
C THR A 55 -22.08 23.56 -9.95
N CYS A 56 -21.47 24.64 -9.45
CA CYS A 56 -20.19 24.58 -8.76
C CYS A 56 -20.44 24.67 -7.27
N ALA A 57 -20.04 23.64 -6.56
CA ALA A 57 -20.31 23.52 -5.15
C ALA A 57 -19.06 23.11 -4.36
N ALA A 58 -18.89 23.72 -3.20
CA ALA A 58 -17.75 23.55 -2.32
C ALA A 58 -18.18 22.75 -1.08
N TYR A 59 -17.53 21.60 -0.86
CA TYR A 59 -17.77 20.73 0.28
C TYR A 59 -16.67 20.91 1.33
N PRO A 60 -16.99 21.30 2.57
CA PRO A 60 -15.97 21.53 3.59
C PRO A 60 -15.24 20.23 3.96
N LEU A 61 -13.91 20.25 3.92
CA LEU A 61 -13.08 19.05 4.14
C LEU A 61 -12.93 18.66 5.60
N SER A 62 -13.24 19.56 6.54
CA SER A 62 -12.92 19.42 7.97
C SER A 62 -13.39 18.11 8.64
N GLN A 63 -14.52 17.54 8.22
CA GLN A 63 -15.08 16.31 8.79
C GLN A 63 -15.02 15.13 7.81
N ILE A 64 -14.82 15.41 6.51
CA ILE A 64 -14.85 14.42 5.44
C ILE A 64 -13.46 13.83 5.24
N ASP A 65 -12.45 14.69 5.19
CA ASP A 65 -11.08 14.32 4.86
C ASP A 65 -10.40 13.60 6.04
N THR A 66 -9.51 12.67 5.71
CA THR A 66 -8.64 11.98 6.67
C THR A 66 -7.53 12.86 7.22
N ILE A 67 -7.26 14.00 6.59
CA ILE A 67 -6.15 14.88 6.92
C ILE A 67 -6.66 16.02 7.78
N ASP A 68 -6.09 16.14 8.99
CA ASP A 68 -6.41 17.26 9.86
C ASP A 68 -5.69 18.54 9.40
N LEU A 69 -6.43 19.66 9.38
CA LEU A 69 -5.96 20.95 8.86
C LEU A 69 -4.85 21.57 9.71
N GLU A 70 -4.92 21.40 11.03
CA GLU A 70 -4.00 22.05 11.96
C GLU A 70 -2.71 21.26 12.13
N THR A 71 -2.84 19.93 12.22
CA THR A 71 -1.71 19.06 12.59
C THR A 71 -1.11 18.30 11.42
N GLY A 72 -1.84 18.12 10.31
CA GLY A 72 -1.45 17.24 9.21
C GLY A 72 -1.44 15.75 9.60
N HIS A 73 -1.89 15.41 10.81
CA HIS A 73 -2.07 14.03 11.24
C HIS A 73 -3.36 13.43 10.65
N ILE A 74 -3.46 12.11 10.79
CA ILE A 74 -4.57 11.34 10.22
C ILE A 74 -5.66 11.23 11.27
N SER A 75 -6.83 11.75 10.95
CA SER A 75 -8.01 11.64 11.78
C SER A 75 -8.69 10.29 11.57
N LYS A 76 -8.69 9.43 12.59
CA LYS A 76 -9.39 8.13 12.57
C LYS A 76 -10.92 8.31 12.63
N THR A 77 -11.40 9.47 13.05
CA THR A 77 -12.83 9.81 13.17
C THR A 77 -13.38 10.53 11.93
N SER A 78 -12.58 10.73 10.88
CA SER A 78 -13.09 11.34 9.65
C SER A 78 -14.12 10.44 8.96
N ALA A 79 -15.04 11.06 8.23
CA ALA A 79 -16.05 10.31 7.49
C ALA A 79 -15.38 9.32 6.53
N LEU A 80 -14.41 9.76 5.72
CA LEU A 80 -13.74 8.90 4.75
C LEU A 80 -13.06 7.69 5.42
N ASN A 81 -12.43 7.86 6.59
CA ASN A 81 -11.84 6.72 7.31
C ASN A 81 -12.94 5.75 7.81
N LEU A 82 -14.02 6.27 8.38
CA LEU A 82 -15.11 5.46 8.92
C LEU A 82 -15.83 4.65 7.83
N VAL A 83 -16.03 5.23 6.65
CA VAL A 83 -16.70 4.54 5.53
C VAL A 83 -15.81 3.45 4.92
N VAL A 84 -14.52 3.73 4.69
CA VAL A 84 -13.60 2.80 4.02
C VAL A 84 -13.23 1.58 4.89
N PHE A 85 -13.13 1.78 6.20
CA PHE A 85 -12.85 0.73 7.18
C PHE A 85 -14.10 0.18 7.86
N GLY A 86 -15.30 0.56 7.41
CA GLY A 86 -16.55 0.01 7.91
C GLY A 86 -16.81 -1.40 7.39
N ASP A 87 -17.34 -2.26 8.26
CA ASP A 87 -17.57 -3.68 7.96
C ASP A 87 -18.88 -3.94 7.21
N LYS A 88 -19.87 -3.05 7.36
CA LYS A 88 -21.19 -3.20 6.71
C LYS A 88 -21.12 -2.94 5.21
N ASP A 89 -21.99 -3.62 4.47
CA ASP A 89 -22.18 -3.38 3.04
C ASP A 89 -22.87 -2.03 2.77
N GLU A 90 -23.69 -1.53 3.69
CA GLU A 90 -24.29 -0.17 3.63
C GLU A 90 -23.23 0.94 3.46
N HIS A 91 -21.99 0.74 3.95
CA HIS A 91 -20.91 1.70 3.74
C HIS A 91 -20.44 1.75 2.28
N LEU A 92 -20.67 0.70 1.50
CA LEU A 92 -20.32 0.68 0.08
C LEU A 92 -21.15 1.71 -0.69
N GLU A 93 -22.45 1.81 -0.43
CA GLU A 93 -23.34 2.80 -1.06
C GLU A 93 -22.98 4.24 -0.67
N LEU A 94 -22.38 4.41 0.52
CA LEU A 94 -21.91 5.70 0.99
C LEU A 94 -20.68 6.23 0.25
N MET A 95 -19.93 5.35 -0.44
CA MET A 95 -18.73 5.73 -1.21
C MET A 95 -19.06 6.48 -2.51
N ASP A 96 -20.32 6.48 -2.92
CA ASP A 96 -20.74 7.19 -4.13
C ASP A 96 -20.75 8.73 -3.94
N GLY A 97 -20.59 9.46 -5.04
CA GLY A 97 -20.60 10.93 -5.05
C GLY A 97 -19.32 11.58 -4.53
N VAL A 98 -19.42 12.36 -3.45
CA VAL A 98 -18.33 13.28 -3.04
C VAL A 98 -17.10 12.55 -2.51
N LEU A 99 -17.29 11.38 -1.87
CA LEU A 99 -16.16 10.60 -1.34
C LEU A 99 -15.30 10.03 -2.47
N ILE A 100 -15.91 9.49 -3.54
CA ILE A 100 -15.17 9.01 -4.71
C ILE A 100 -14.45 10.16 -5.43
N ASP A 101 -15.08 11.33 -5.56
CA ASP A 101 -14.45 12.50 -6.18
C ASP A 101 -13.25 13.00 -5.37
N LEU A 102 -13.35 13.01 -4.03
CA LEU A 102 -12.24 13.32 -3.15
C LEU A 102 -11.10 12.32 -3.32
N LEU A 103 -11.40 11.02 -3.35
CA LEU A 103 -10.39 9.98 -3.57
C LEU A 103 -9.74 10.09 -4.96
N ASN A 104 -10.51 10.45 -5.99
CA ASN A 104 -9.99 10.68 -7.34
C ASN A 104 -9.05 11.91 -7.37
N ALA A 105 -9.40 12.97 -6.65
CA ALA A 105 -8.53 14.13 -6.50
C ALA A 105 -7.20 13.75 -5.81
N LYS A 106 -7.26 12.97 -4.72
CA LYS A 106 -6.06 12.43 -4.04
C LYS A 106 -5.24 11.53 -4.96
N TRP A 107 -5.90 10.64 -5.71
CA TRP A 107 -5.29 9.73 -6.66
C TRP A 107 -4.46 10.49 -7.69
N ASN A 108 -5.07 11.50 -8.29
CA ASN A 108 -4.46 12.30 -9.35
C ASN A 108 -3.37 13.25 -8.85
N THR A 109 -3.42 13.65 -7.57
CA THR A 109 -2.45 14.59 -7.00
C THR A 109 -1.12 13.92 -6.67
N PHE A 110 -1.14 12.84 -5.86
CA PHE A 110 0.12 12.27 -5.33
C PHE A 110 0.15 10.74 -5.26
N VAL A 111 -1.01 10.10 -5.08
CA VAL A 111 -1.05 8.65 -4.84
C VAL A 111 -0.63 7.89 -6.09
N LYS A 112 -1.15 8.24 -7.29
CA LYS A 112 -0.82 7.52 -8.53
C LYS A 112 0.68 7.39 -8.75
N PHE A 113 1.42 8.48 -8.57
CA PHE A 113 2.86 8.51 -8.82
C PHE A 113 3.62 7.65 -7.81
N LYS A 114 3.25 7.75 -6.52
CA LYS A 114 3.86 6.91 -5.47
C LYS A 114 3.55 5.43 -5.65
N PHE A 115 2.30 5.10 -6.00
CA PHE A 115 1.85 3.75 -6.25
C PHE A 115 2.58 3.13 -7.44
N TYR A 116 2.59 3.80 -8.60
CA TYR A 116 3.28 3.29 -9.79
C TYR A 116 4.78 3.17 -9.59
N ARG A 117 5.42 4.13 -8.90
CA ARG A 117 6.85 4.01 -8.56
C ARG A 117 7.13 2.75 -7.74
N GLN A 118 6.32 2.48 -6.72
CA GLN A 118 6.45 1.28 -5.89
C GLN A 118 6.19 0.00 -6.69
N PHE A 119 5.18 0.02 -7.58
CA PHE A 119 4.83 -1.09 -8.45
C PHE A 119 5.97 -1.42 -9.44
N PHE A 120 6.56 -0.42 -10.10
CA PHE A 120 7.66 -0.63 -11.04
C PHE A 120 8.94 -1.11 -10.33
N THR A 121 9.28 -0.57 -9.15
CA THR A 121 10.41 -1.09 -8.36
C THR A 121 10.19 -2.55 -7.98
N PHE A 122 8.98 -2.92 -7.56
CA PHE A 122 8.65 -4.32 -7.27
C PHE A 122 8.73 -5.20 -8.54
N ALA A 123 8.15 -4.76 -9.66
CA ALA A 123 8.17 -5.51 -10.92
C ALA A 123 9.60 -5.76 -11.40
N PHE A 124 10.47 -4.75 -11.35
CA PHE A 124 11.89 -4.91 -11.68
C PHE A 124 12.58 -5.92 -10.76
N TYR A 125 12.36 -5.82 -9.44
CA TYR A 125 12.92 -6.77 -8.48
C TYR A 125 12.40 -8.20 -8.70
N PHE A 126 11.11 -8.35 -8.98
CA PHE A 126 10.48 -9.63 -9.30
C PHE A 126 11.07 -10.24 -10.58
N LEU A 127 11.27 -9.47 -11.65
CA LEU A 127 11.90 -9.95 -12.88
C LEU A 127 13.34 -10.41 -12.67
N ASN A 128 14.15 -9.64 -11.93
CA ASN A 128 15.52 -10.06 -11.60
C ASN A 128 15.52 -11.34 -10.75
N SER A 129 14.57 -11.48 -9.83
CA SER A 129 14.41 -12.69 -9.04
C SER A 129 14.08 -13.90 -9.91
N LEU A 130 13.16 -13.76 -10.87
CA LEU A 130 12.82 -14.85 -11.79
C LEU A 130 14.05 -15.32 -12.55
N ILE A 131 14.85 -14.40 -13.09
CA ILE A 131 16.08 -14.72 -13.82
C ILE A 131 17.04 -15.51 -12.93
N SER A 132 17.31 -15.05 -11.71
CA SER A 132 18.21 -15.71 -10.76
C SER A 132 17.75 -17.14 -10.41
N PHE A 133 16.47 -17.35 -10.16
CA PHE A 133 15.96 -18.67 -9.78
C PHE A 133 15.76 -19.62 -10.96
N THR A 134 15.41 -19.12 -12.15
CA THR A 134 15.27 -19.99 -13.33
C THR A 134 16.61 -20.53 -13.83
N LEU A 135 17.69 -19.76 -13.65
CA LEU A 135 19.03 -20.13 -14.07
C LEU A 135 19.81 -20.90 -12.98
N ARG A 136 19.17 -21.22 -11.85
CA ARG A 136 19.84 -21.92 -10.76
C ARG A 136 20.07 -23.39 -11.13
N PRO A 137 21.32 -23.88 -11.09
CA PRO A 137 21.60 -25.27 -11.41
C PRO A 137 20.92 -26.20 -10.39
N GLY A 138 20.33 -27.29 -10.88
CA GLY A 138 19.66 -28.27 -10.03
C GLY A 138 20.63 -28.95 -9.05
N PRO A 139 20.10 -29.60 -7.99
CA PRO A 139 20.92 -30.40 -7.08
C PRO A 139 21.72 -31.45 -7.86
N PRO A 140 23.02 -31.64 -7.57
CA PRO A 140 23.78 -32.70 -8.19
C PRO A 140 23.13 -34.04 -7.83
N ILE A 141 22.89 -34.87 -8.85
CA ILE A 141 22.29 -36.19 -8.66
C ILE A 141 23.23 -36.99 -7.75
N PRO A 142 22.74 -37.58 -6.64
CA PRO A 142 23.58 -38.39 -5.76
C PRO A 142 24.26 -39.51 -6.55
N LYS A 143 25.60 -39.57 -6.52
CA LYS A 143 26.41 -40.60 -7.21
C LYS A 143 26.07 -42.04 -6.77
N GLU A 144 25.29 -42.21 -5.71
CA GLU A 144 24.83 -43.50 -5.19
C GLU A 144 23.72 -44.16 -6.05
N SER A 145 22.97 -43.39 -6.85
CA SER A 145 21.96 -43.94 -7.77
C SER A 145 22.54 -44.44 -9.10
N LEU A 146 23.81 -44.14 -9.41
CA LEU A 146 24.48 -44.62 -10.62
C LEU A 146 25.13 -45.99 -10.40
N ASN A 147 25.64 -46.25 -9.19
CA ASN A 147 26.28 -47.53 -8.85
C ASN A 147 25.27 -48.67 -8.67
N LYS A 148 24.00 -48.37 -8.31
CA LYS A 148 22.93 -49.37 -8.25
C LYS A 148 22.43 -49.82 -9.63
N THR A 149 22.62 -49.02 -10.67
CA THR A 149 22.24 -49.39 -12.04
C THR A 149 23.35 -50.15 -12.77
N ILE A 150 24.61 -49.96 -12.38
CA ILE A 150 25.77 -50.62 -13.00
C ILE A 150 26.03 -52.02 -12.40
N LEU A 151 25.56 -52.33 -11.18
CA LEU A 151 25.79 -53.64 -10.55
C LEU A 151 24.82 -54.77 -10.95
N ASN A 152 23.80 -54.49 -11.77
CA ASN A 152 22.84 -55.51 -12.25
C ASN A 152 23.11 -56.03 -13.67
N THR A 153 24.29 -55.73 -14.23
CA THR A 153 24.70 -56.24 -15.54
C THR A 153 26.06 -56.92 -15.47
N THR A 154 26.15 -58.03 -14.73
CA THR A 154 27.11 -59.09 -15.08
C THR A 154 26.50 -59.87 -16.25
N ILE A 155 27.18 -60.02 -17.39
CA ILE A 155 28.03 -61.18 -17.69
C ILE A 155 28.86 -60.94 -18.97
N HIS A 156 30.17 -61.26 -18.89
CA HIS A 156 31.23 -61.46 -19.90
C HIS A 156 31.60 -60.27 -20.82
N SER A 157 32.86 -59.87 -21.02
CA SER A 157 34.11 -60.63 -21.13
C SER A 157 35.35 -59.78 -20.80
N GLU A 158 36.44 -60.47 -20.46
CA GLU A 158 37.80 -60.02 -20.20
C GLU A 158 38.40 -59.09 -21.28
N VAL A 159 39.15 -58.05 -20.88
CA VAL A 159 40.45 -57.64 -21.49
C VAL A 159 41.28 -56.88 -20.44
N ASN A 160 42.49 -57.38 -20.15
CA ASN A 160 43.57 -56.73 -19.39
C ASN A 160 44.17 -55.54 -20.12
N TYR A 161 44.48 -54.42 -19.43
CA TYR A 161 45.76 -53.68 -19.53
C TYR A 161 46.01 -52.80 -18.27
N THR A 162 46.94 -53.26 -17.45
CA THR A 162 48.02 -52.56 -16.71
C THR A 162 48.12 -51.02 -16.79
N SER A 163 47.97 -50.32 -15.66
CA SER A 163 49.09 -49.71 -14.88
C SER A 163 48.53 -48.84 -13.74
N PHE A 164 48.77 -49.25 -12.50
CA PHE A 164 48.43 -48.52 -11.28
C PHE A 164 49.67 -47.75 -10.85
N GLY A 165 49.73 -46.46 -11.19
CA GLY A 165 50.74 -45.54 -10.67
C GLY A 165 50.33 -45.04 -9.29
N ILE A 166 50.95 -45.57 -8.25
CA ILE A 166 50.90 -45.00 -6.89
C ILE A 166 51.88 -43.82 -6.88
N SER A 167 51.37 -42.59 -6.92
CA SER A 167 52.16 -41.43 -6.52
C SER A 167 52.13 -41.33 -4.99
N LEU A 168 53.21 -41.85 -4.39
CA LEU A 168 53.58 -41.67 -2.99
C LEU A 168 53.87 -40.17 -2.78
N GLU A 169 53.14 -39.56 -1.86
CA GLU A 169 53.36 -38.18 -1.43
C GLU A 169 54.69 -38.10 -0.67
N ASN A 170 55.72 -37.56 -1.32
CA ASN A 170 56.96 -37.18 -0.63
C ASN A 170 56.75 -35.80 -0.02
N THR A 171 56.54 -35.78 1.29
CA THR A 171 56.59 -34.56 2.10
C THR A 171 58.01 -34.00 2.06
N SER A 172 58.26 -33.02 1.21
CA SER A 172 59.40 -32.11 1.37
C SER A 172 58.93 -30.90 2.16
N LEU A 173 59.41 -30.82 3.39
CA LEU A 173 59.53 -29.58 4.15
C LEU A 173 60.22 -28.52 3.27
N ASP A 174 59.53 -27.43 2.96
CA ASP A 174 60.22 -26.18 2.69
C ASP A 174 59.51 -25.01 3.38
N ASN A 175 60.34 -24.11 3.90
CA ASN A 175 60.00 -23.08 4.86
C ASN A 175 59.38 -21.84 4.21
N SER A 176 58.49 -21.20 4.98
CA SER A 176 58.26 -19.76 5.10
C SER A 176 58.06 -18.96 3.81
N ASP A 177 56.80 -18.63 3.54
CA ASP A 177 56.30 -17.24 3.59
C ASP A 177 54.76 -17.32 3.60
N ASP A 178 54.13 -17.08 4.76
CA ASP A 178 52.66 -16.98 4.88
C ASP A 178 52.19 -15.65 4.25
N ASP A 179 52.31 -15.54 2.93
CA ASP A 179 51.51 -14.59 2.16
C ASP A 179 50.11 -15.20 2.05
N TYR A 180 49.12 -14.59 2.70
CA TYR A 180 47.73 -15.01 2.57
C TYR A 180 47.32 -14.80 1.11
N ASN A 181 47.51 -15.84 0.30
CA ASN A 181 47.32 -15.78 -1.13
C ASN A 181 45.82 -15.80 -1.43
N VAL A 182 45.26 -14.60 -1.57
CA VAL A 182 43.81 -14.38 -1.78
C VAL A 182 43.31 -15.19 -2.99
N GLU A 183 44.14 -15.36 -4.02
CA GLU A 183 43.83 -16.18 -5.21
C GLU A 183 43.64 -17.67 -4.84
N GLU A 184 44.49 -18.22 -3.99
CA GLU A 184 44.40 -19.62 -3.53
C GLU A 184 43.16 -19.85 -2.65
N TRP A 185 42.73 -18.84 -1.90
CA TRP A 185 41.46 -18.89 -1.16
C TRP A 185 40.24 -18.86 -2.09
N TRP A 186 40.26 -18.03 -3.15
CA TRP A 186 39.17 -17.98 -4.13
C TRP A 186 39.06 -19.26 -4.95
N ASP A 187 40.19 -19.86 -5.33
CA ASP A 187 40.22 -21.12 -6.08
C ASP A 187 39.67 -22.28 -5.22
N ASN A 188 40.07 -22.40 -3.96
CA ASN A 188 39.51 -23.39 -3.02
C ASN A 188 37.99 -23.20 -2.82
N LEU A 189 37.53 -21.95 -2.69
CA LEU A 189 36.11 -21.65 -2.51
C LEU A 189 35.27 -21.98 -3.76
N GLN A 190 35.85 -21.83 -4.96
CA GLN A 190 35.21 -22.16 -6.23
C GLN A 190 35.16 -23.67 -6.49
N GLU A 191 36.11 -24.43 -5.94
CA GLU A 191 36.12 -25.90 -5.97
C GLU A 191 35.11 -26.52 -4.98
N ASP A 192 35.02 -25.98 -3.76
CA ASP A 192 34.12 -26.50 -2.73
C ASP A 192 32.64 -26.13 -2.96
N CYS A 193 32.37 -24.96 -3.57
CA CYS A 193 31.02 -24.41 -3.72
C CYS A 193 30.51 -24.48 -5.16
N ARG A 194 29.59 -25.41 -5.45
CA ARG A 194 29.04 -25.60 -6.81
C ARG A 194 28.34 -24.35 -7.37
N LEU A 195 27.74 -23.52 -6.49
CA LEU A 195 27.02 -22.32 -6.90
C LEU A 195 27.98 -21.16 -7.29
N MET A 196 29.28 -21.29 -7.01
CA MET A 196 30.33 -20.29 -7.31
C MET A 196 31.07 -20.56 -8.64
N GLN A 197 30.84 -21.70 -9.29
CA GLN A 197 31.44 -22.03 -10.59
C GLN A 197 30.88 -21.09 -11.68
N LEU A 198 31.75 -20.32 -12.33
CA LEU A 198 31.41 -19.21 -13.24
C LEU A 198 31.80 -19.49 -14.71
N ASP A 199 31.70 -20.76 -15.13
CA ASP A 199 32.20 -21.19 -16.43
C ASP A 199 31.23 -20.86 -17.58
N ALA A 200 29.94 -21.09 -17.37
CA ALA A 200 28.91 -20.82 -18.38
C ALA A 200 28.47 -19.34 -18.39
N PRO A 201 28.03 -18.81 -19.55
CA PRO A 201 27.44 -17.47 -19.59
C PRO A 201 26.17 -17.36 -18.74
N GLU A 202 25.45 -18.47 -18.55
CA GLU A 202 24.26 -18.55 -17.70
C GLU A 202 24.59 -18.31 -16.22
N ASP A 203 25.70 -18.87 -15.73
CA ASP A 203 26.18 -18.68 -14.36
C ASP A 203 26.62 -17.23 -14.09
N LYS A 204 27.25 -16.59 -15.08
CA LYS A 204 27.62 -15.17 -15.01
C LYS A 204 26.38 -14.28 -14.89
N ILE A 205 25.33 -14.56 -15.67
CA ILE A 205 24.06 -13.82 -15.59
C ILE A 205 23.37 -14.05 -14.25
N ARG A 206 23.33 -15.30 -13.76
CA ARG A 206 22.78 -15.64 -12.43
C ARG A 206 23.49 -14.88 -11.33
N PHE A 207 24.82 -14.91 -11.30
CA PHE A 207 25.62 -14.24 -10.27
C PHE A 207 25.41 -12.72 -10.27
N ILE A 208 25.38 -12.10 -11.45
CA ILE A 208 25.06 -10.66 -11.57
C ILE A 208 23.65 -10.35 -11.05
N ALA A 209 22.66 -11.18 -11.39
CA ALA A 209 21.30 -11.01 -10.91
C ALA A 209 21.21 -11.16 -9.38
N GLU A 210 21.93 -12.11 -8.78
CA GLU A 210 21.97 -12.32 -7.32
C GLU A 210 22.63 -11.15 -6.58
N ILE A 211 23.71 -10.59 -7.12
CA ILE A 211 24.32 -9.35 -6.60
C ILE A 211 23.31 -8.20 -6.68
N ALA A 212 22.65 -8.02 -7.83
CA ALA A 212 21.63 -6.98 -8.00
C ALA A 212 20.46 -7.14 -7.03
N MET A 213 20.03 -8.38 -6.77
CA MET A 213 18.97 -8.72 -5.81
C MET A 213 19.38 -8.41 -4.37
N THR A 214 20.62 -8.71 -4.00
CA THR A 214 21.18 -8.42 -2.68
C THR A 214 21.27 -6.91 -2.42
N ILE A 215 21.83 -6.17 -3.38
CA ILE A 215 21.91 -4.70 -3.33
C ILE A 215 20.50 -4.09 -3.30
N GLY A 216 19.59 -4.58 -4.14
CA GLY A 216 18.20 -4.13 -4.19
C GLY A 216 17.47 -4.34 -2.86
N ALA A 217 17.63 -5.52 -2.25
CA ALA A 217 17.08 -5.82 -0.93
C ALA A 217 17.64 -4.88 0.14
N PHE A 218 18.93 -4.55 0.09
CA PHE A 218 19.58 -3.66 1.06
C PHE A 218 19.02 -2.24 0.95
N ILE A 219 18.95 -1.72 -0.27
CA ILE A 219 18.39 -0.39 -0.55
C ILE A 219 16.93 -0.32 -0.10
N TYR A 220 16.14 -1.37 -0.36
CA TYR A 220 14.73 -1.40 0.05
C TYR A 220 14.56 -1.39 1.57
N LEU A 221 15.35 -2.20 2.29
CA LEU A 221 15.35 -2.21 3.76
C LEU A 221 15.81 -0.86 4.33
N ALA A 222 16.86 -0.26 3.76
CA ALA A 222 17.31 1.07 4.16
C ALA A 222 16.24 2.15 3.93
N ALA A 223 15.50 2.07 2.82
CA ALA A 223 14.38 2.95 2.54
C ALA A 223 13.23 2.75 3.55
N ALA A 224 12.92 1.50 3.92
CA ALA A 224 11.93 1.18 4.93
C ALA A 224 12.32 1.71 6.33
N VAL A 225 13.60 1.57 6.71
CA VAL A 225 14.14 2.14 7.95
C VAL A 225 14.07 3.66 7.94
N ARG A 226 14.42 4.31 6.82
CA ARG A 226 14.29 5.76 6.65
C ARG A 226 12.84 6.21 6.80
N GLU A 227 11.90 5.47 6.21
CA GLU A 227 10.46 5.74 6.36
C GLU A 227 10.01 5.58 7.82
N ALA A 228 10.43 4.52 8.51
CA ALA A 228 10.10 4.28 9.92
C ALA A 228 10.63 5.39 10.85
N ARG A 229 11.86 5.89 10.61
CA ARG A 229 12.42 7.03 11.34
C ARG A 229 11.64 8.32 11.08
N PHE A 230 11.18 8.54 9.86
CA PHE A 230 10.52 9.77 9.45
C PHE A 230 9.04 9.85 9.86
N LEU A 231 8.31 8.73 9.79
CA LEU A 231 6.90 8.66 10.19
C LEU A 231 6.72 8.44 11.70
N GLY A 232 7.74 7.90 12.37
CA GLY A 232 7.65 7.38 13.72
C GLY A 232 7.16 5.92 13.74
N GLY A 233 7.78 5.10 14.60
CA GLY A 233 7.58 3.65 14.59
C GLY A 233 6.12 3.20 14.73
N ARG A 234 5.33 3.83 15.60
CA ARG A 234 3.92 3.45 15.82
C ARG A 234 3.08 3.61 14.56
N MET A 235 3.15 4.76 13.89
CA MET A 235 2.42 4.98 12.63
C MET A 235 2.94 4.08 11.51
N PHE A 236 4.25 3.85 11.45
CA PHE A 236 4.84 2.96 10.46
C PHE A 236 4.31 1.53 10.60
N PHE A 237 4.29 0.97 11.82
CA PHE A 237 3.77 -0.39 12.06
C PHE A 237 2.26 -0.49 11.79
N GLU A 238 1.46 0.50 12.20
CA GLU A 238 0.02 0.54 11.88
C GLU A 238 -0.18 0.53 10.35
N ASN A 239 0.57 1.35 9.60
CA ASN A 239 0.49 1.39 8.15
C ASN A 239 0.98 0.08 7.50
N LEU A 240 2.05 -0.50 8.03
CA LEU A 240 2.63 -1.73 7.50
C LEU A 240 1.66 -2.90 7.64
N MET A 241 0.96 -3.03 8.77
CA MET A 241 -0.06 -4.07 8.98
C MET A 241 -1.27 -3.94 8.06
N THR A 242 -1.61 -2.71 7.64
CA THR A 242 -2.72 -2.51 6.70
C THR A 242 -2.44 -3.03 5.28
N ALA A 243 -1.17 -3.26 4.93
CA ALA A 243 -0.75 -3.78 3.65
C ALA A 243 0.11 -5.06 3.84
N PRO A 244 -0.51 -6.25 3.98
CA PRO A 244 0.21 -7.48 4.28
C PRO A 244 1.27 -7.81 3.22
N SER A 245 1.02 -7.51 1.94
CA SER A 245 1.99 -7.69 0.86
C SER A 245 3.32 -6.97 1.12
N ARG A 246 3.30 -5.80 1.77
CA ARG A 246 4.49 -5.04 2.14
C ARG A 246 5.28 -5.70 3.27
N VAL A 247 4.60 -6.30 4.24
CA VAL A 247 5.23 -7.07 5.34
C VAL A 247 5.96 -8.29 4.76
N MET A 248 5.26 -9.07 3.93
CA MET A 248 5.82 -10.29 3.33
C MET A 248 7.05 -9.96 2.48
N PHE A 249 7.03 -8.84 1.76
CA PHE A 249 8.16 -8.37 0.97
C PHE A 249 9.35 -7.91 1.83
N LEU A 250 9.11 -7.20 2.95
CA LEU A 250 10.20 -6.83 3.86
C LEU A 250 10.85 -8.07 4.48
N PHE A 251 10.05 -9.06 4.85
CA PHE A 251 10.55 -10.33 5.37
C PHE A 251 11.39 -11.07 4.32
N SER A 252 10.93 -11.13 3.07
CA SER A 252 11.71 -11.75 1.98
C SER A 252 13.02 -11.01 1.71
N CYS A 253 13.03 -9.68 1.77
CA CYS A 253 14.28 -8.90 1.67
C CYS A 253 15.26 -9.18 2.81
N ILE A 254 14.78 -9.43 4.04
CA ILE A 254 15.64 -9.80 5.18
C ILE A 254 16.27 -11.18 4.94
N LEU A 255 15.48 -12.17 4.50
CA LEU A 255 15.98 -13.50 4.14
C LEU A 255 17.04 -13.43 3.03
N MET A 256 16.81 -12.59 2.02
CA MET A 256 17.76 -12.38 0.92
C MET A 256 19.12 -11.85 1.39
N GLN A 257 19.20 -11.13 2.52
CA GLN A 257 20.49 -10.68 3.05
C GLN A 257 21.33 -11.77 3.70
N ILE A 258 20.72 -12.92 4.01
CA ILE A 258 21.41 -14.06 4.60
C ILE A 258 22.11 -14.89 3.52
N VAL A 259 21.57 -14.89 2.29
CA VAL A 259 22.05 -15.70 1.16
C VAL A 259 23.53 -15.47 0.82
N PRO A 260 24.06 -14.23 0.74
CA PRO A 260 25.49 -14.02 0.47
C PRO A 260 26.40 -14.60 1.56
N TRP A 261 25.97 -14.58 2.82
CA TRP A 261 26.73 -15.14 3.93
C TRP A 261 26.75 -16.66 3.89
N LEU A 262 25.62 -17.29 3.55
CA LEU A 262 25.53 -18.74 3.36
C LEU A 262 26.40 -19.21 2.19
N ARG A 263 26.48 -18.40 1.13
CA ARG A 263 27.30 -18.69 -0.03
C ARG A 263 28.79 -18.67 0.26
N VAL A 264 29.26 -17.70 1.04
CA VAL A 264 30.67 -17.65 1.50
C VAL A 264 30.98 -18.80 2.46
N ALA A 265 29.99 -19.26 3.23
CA ALA A 265 30.12 -20.41 4.11
C ALA A 265 29.98 -21.77 3.41
N CYS A 266 29.70 -21.81 2.10
CA CYS A 266 29.51 -23.03 1.31
C CYS A 266 28.40 -23.96 1.84
N GLU A 267 27.34 -23.40 2.45
CA GLU A 267 26.20 -24.14 3.01
C GLU A 267 25.02 -24.22 2.03
N ASP A 268 25.19 -25.02 0.98
CA ASP A 268 24.27 -25.12 -0.16
C ASP A 268 22.84 -25.57 0.22
N GLU A 269 22.68 -26.52 1.14
CA GLU A 269 21.35 -27.06 1.51
C GLU A 269 20.48 -26.00 2.20
N ILE A 270 21.11 -25.18 3.04
CA ILE A 270 20.45 -24.08 3.74
C ILE A 270 20.16 -22.95 2.75
N GLU A 271 21.09 -22.65 1.83
CA GLU A 271 20.87 -21.67 0.76
C GLU A 271 19.68 -22.04 -0.13
N ASP A 272 19.56 -23.32 -0.50
CA ASP A 272 18.44 -23.87 -1.27
C ASP A 272 17.10 -23.73 -0.54
N THR A 273 17.09 -24.01 0.77
CA THR A 273 15.89 -23.86 1.61
C THR A 273 15.44 -22.40 1.70
N VAL A 274 16.38 -21.47 1.92
CA VAL A 274 16.09 -20.02 2.00
C VAL A 274 15.61 -19.47 0.66
N ALA A 275 16.21 -19.93 -0.44
CA ALA A 275 15.80 -19.57 -1.80
C ALA A 275 14.35 -19.99 -2.10
N ILE A 276 13.96 -21.22 -1.74
CA ILE A 276 12.59 -21.71 -1.93
C ILE A 276 11.59 -20.86 -1.12
N LEU A 277 11.91 -20.57 0.15
CA LEU A 277 11.08 -19.71 0.99
C LEU A 277 10.92 -18.31 0.37
N PHE A 278 12.01 -17.73 -0.13
CA PHE A 278 11.97 -16.44 -0.80
C PHE A 278 11.03 -16.45 -2.02
N VAL A 279 11.13 -17.46 -2.90
CA VAL A 279 10.27 -17.60 -4.08
C VAL A 279 8.79 -17.72 -3.70
N ILE A 280 8.48 -18.50 -2.66
CA ILE A 280 7.10 -18.63 -2.14
C ILE A 280 6.57 -17.28 -1.67
N PHE A 281 7.35 -16.54 -0.87
CA PHE A 281 6.93 -15.22 -0.39
C PHE A 281 6.76 -14.22 -1.53
N MET A 282 7.66 -14.21 -2.51
CA MET A 282 7.55 -13.36 -3.69
C MET A 282 6.34 -13.71 -4.56
N GLY A 283 6.05 -15.00 -4.73
CA GLY A 283 4.88 -15.49 -5.45
C GLY A 283 3.57 -15.05 -4.78
N ILE A 284 3.47 -15.19 -3.45
CA ILE A 284 2.31 -14.70 -2.68
C ILE A 284 2.14 -13.19 -2.86
N VAL A 285 3.23 -12.41 -2.76
CA VAL A 285 3.17 -10.95 -2.96
C VAL A 285 2.71 -10.61 -4.38
N ALA A 286 3.21 -11.31 -5.40
CA ALA A 286 2.79 -11.11 -6.78
C ALA A 286 1.30 -11.41 -6.98
N ILE A 287 0.78 -12.52 -6.41
CA ILE A 287 -0.65 -12.86 -6.45
C ILE A 287 -1.48 -11.78 -5.77
N LEU A 288 -1.08 -11.31 -4.59
CA LEU A 288 -1.79 -10.24 -3.88
C LEU A 288 -1.84 -8.93 -4.68
N LEU A 289 -0.74 -8.57 -5.35
CA LEU A 289 -0.69 -7.38 -6.20
C LEU A 289 -1.52 -7.52 -7.47
N ILE A 290 -1.51 -8.70 -8.10
CA ILE A 290 -2.36 -9.00 -9.27
C ILE A 290 -3.83 -8.96 -8.87
N ASN A 291 -4.22 -9.57 -7.74
CA ASN A 291 -5.59 -9.53 -7.23
C ASN A 291 -6.05 -8.08 -6.97
N MET A 292 -5.15 -7.22 -6.48
CA MET A 292 -5.42 -5.78 -6.32
C MET A 292 -5.50 -5.03 -7.67
N LEU A 293 -4.68 -5.40 -8.66
CA LEU A 293 -4.66 -4.75 -9.97
C LEU A 293 -5.88 -5.15 -10.82
N ILE A 294 -6.29 -6.43 -10.77
CA ILE A 294 -7.52 -6.92 -11.40
C ILE A 294 -8.74 -6.21 -10.80
N ALA A 295 -8.76 -6.03 -9.47
CA ALA A 295 -9.80 -5.24 -8.82
C ALA A 295 -9.86 -3.79 -9.35
N MET A 296 -8.72 -3.17 -9.70
CA MET A 296 -8.70 -1.83 -10.30
C MET A 296 -9.01 -1.79 -11.80
N MET A 297 -8.73 -2.85 -12.57
CA MET A 297 -8.87 -2.90 -14.02
C MET A 297 -10.13 -3.61 -14.52
N GLY A 298 -10.98 -4.13 -13.62
CA GLY A 298 -12.24 -4.81 -13.91
C GLY A 298 -13.33 -3.92 -14.52
N ASN A 299 -12.99 -2.96 -15.37
CA ASN A 299 -13.94 -2.36 -16.28
C ASN A 299 -14.28 -3.41 -17.35
N THR A 300 -15.55 -3.81 -17.41
CA THR A 300 -16.23 -4.52 -18.52
C THR A 300 -16.50 -6.05 -18.47
N TYR A 301 -16.53 -6.74 -17.32
CA TYR A 301 -16.90 -8.20 -17.32
C TYR A 301 -18.21 -8.63 -16.65
N GLN A 302 -18.94 -7.75 -15.94
CA GLN A 302 -20.23 -8.14 -15.33
C GLN A 302 -21.27 -7.05 -15.56
N LYS A 303 -21.92 -7.12 -16.72
CA LYS A 303 -23.06 -6.25 -17.05
C LYS A 303 -24.31 -6.53 -16.18
N ILE A 304 -24.22 -7.46 -15.22
CA ILE A 304 -25.28 -7.84 -14.26
C ILE A 304 -24.61 -8.42 -13.00
N ALA A 305 -24.49 -7.64 -11.94
CA ALA A 305 -24.50 -8.10 -10.55
C ALA A 305 -24.51 -6.85 -9.67
N GLU A 306 -25.36 -6.83 -8.65
CA GLU A 306 -25.62 -5.71 -7.75
C GLU A 306 -24.44 -5.36 -6.80
N THR A 307 -23.18 -5.60 -7.20
CA THR A 307 -21.93 -5.43 -6.42
C THR A 307 -21.11 -4.22 -6.88
N ARG A 308 -21.72 -3.03 -6.96
CA ARG A 308 -21.12 -1.84 -7.61
C ARG A 308 -19.80 -1.33 -6.99
N ASN A 309 -19.50 -1.61 -5.72
CA ASN A 309 -18.64 -0.69 -4.94
C ASN A 309 -17.48 -1.37 -4.17
N GLU A 310 -17.29 -2.68 -4.23
CA GLU A 310 -16.23 -3.33 -3.44
C GLU A 310 -14.82 -3.01 -3.97
N TRP A 311 -14.65 -2.97 -5.29
CA TRP A 311 -13.39 -2.52 -5.89
C TRP A 311 -13.05 -1.08 -5.50
N GLN A 312 -14.06 -0.20 -5.38
CA GLN A 312 -13.87 1.18 -4.93
C GLN A 312 -13.39 1.22 -3.48
N ARG A 313 -13.94 0.36 -2.60
CA ARG A 313 -13.46 0.21 -1.22
C ARG A 313 -12.01 -0.25 -1.18
N GLN A 314 -11.62 -1.26 -1.98
CA GLN A 314 -10.23 -1.73 -2.03
C GLN A 314 -9.29 -0.63 -2.54
N TRP A 315 -9.68 0.06 -3.61
CA TRP A 315 -8.95 1.21 -4.13
C TRP A 315 -8.82 2.34 -3.11
N ALA A 316 -9.90 2.68 -2.40
CA ALA A 316 -9.90 3.68 -1.34
C ALA A 316 -8.97 3.29 -0.18
N ARG A 317 -8.94 2.01 0.21
CA ARG A 317 -7.98 1.49 1.19
C ARG A 317 -6.55 1.72 0.72
N ILE A 318 -6.22 1.41 -0.54
CA ILE A 318 -4.89 1.66 -1.10
C ILE A 318 -4.56 3.16 -1.05
N VAL A 319 -5.47 4.03 -1.46
CA VAL A 319 -5.30 5.49 -1.40
C VAL A 319 -4.96 5.95 0.02
N LEU A 320 -5.72 5.49 1.02
CA LEU A 320 -5.50 5.86 2.43
C LEU A 320 -4.21 5.26 3.01
N VAL A 321 -3.81 4.06 2.60
CA VAL A 321 -2.54 3.43 3.01
C VAL A 321 -1.34 4.19 2.40
N VAL A 322 -1.42 4.59 1.15
CA VAL A 322 -0.39 5.42 0.52
C VAL A 322 -0.32 6.80 1.18
N GLU A 323 -1.45 7.41 1.53
CA GLU A 323 -1.53 8.66 2.28
C GLU A 323 -0.91 8.56 3.69
N ARG A 324 -1.14 7.44 4.37
CA ARG A 324 -0.51 7.12 5.66
C ARG A 324 1.02 7.04 5.55
N GLY A 325 1.53 6.59 4.41
CA GLY A 325 2.96 6.56 4.08
C GLY A 325 3.62 7.93 3.81
N VAL A 326 2.84 9.00 3.72
CA VAL A 326 3.35 10.38 3.54
C VAL A 326 3.54 11.05 4.90
N SER A 327 4.54 11.91 5.06
CA SER A 327 4.71 12.65 6.32
C SER A 327 3.67 13.76 6.50
N PRO A 328 3.38 14.15 7.75
CA PRO A 328 2.45 15.23 8.05
C PRO A 328 2.66 16.54 7.26
N PRO A 329 3.88 17.11 7.15
CA PRO A 329 4.08 18.37 6.41
C PRO A 329 3.85 18.22 4.90
N GLU A 330 4.30 17.10 4.31
CA GLU A 330 4.10 16.84 2.88
C GLU A 330 2.62 16.53 2.57
N ARG A 331 1.92 15.88 3.52
CA ARG A 331 0.49 15.61 3.43
C ARG A 331 -0.34 16.89 3.44
N LEU A 332 0.00 17.84 4.31
CA LEU A 332 -0.61 19.18 4.31
C LEU A 332 -0.38 19.88 2.96
N LYS A 333 0.86 19.85 2.44
CA LYS A 333 1.16 20.43 1.13
C LYS A 333 0.31 19.80 0.01
N GLN A 334 0.13 18.48 0.04
CA GLN A 334 -0.72 17.77 -0.93
C GLN A 334 -2.20 18.11 -0.76
N MET A 335 -2.68 18.27 0.48
CA MET A 335 -4.05 18.73 0.78
C MET A 335 -4.35 20.08 0.14
N MET A 336 -3.38 20.99 0.16
CA MET A 336 -3.53 22.33 -0.43
C MET A 336 -3.65 22.32 -1.96
N VAL A 337 -3.24 21.23 -2.63
CA VAL A 337 -3.32 21.12 -4.10
C VAL A 337 -4.74 20.80 -4.57
N TYR A 338 -5.44 19.90 -3.88
CA TYR A 338 -6.80 19.51 -4.25
C TYR A 338 -7.90 20.27 -3.50
N SER A 339 -7.55 21.17 -2.58
CA SER A 339 -8.50 21.96 -1.79
C SER A 339 -8.41 23.45 -2.06
N GLN A 340 -9.55 24.13 -1.98
CA GLN A 340 -9.64 25.58 -2.13
C GLN A 340 -10.17 26.22 -0.84
N PRO A 341 -9.77 27.46 -0.50
CA PRO A 341 -10.36 28.17 0.62
C PRO A 341 -11.80 28.58 0.31
N MET A 342 -12.69 28.41 1.29
CA MET A 342 -14.06 28.86 1.26
C MET A 342 -14.17 30.32 1.77
N SER A 343 -15.37 30.90 1.69
CA SER A 343 -15.71 32.21 2.28
C SER A 343 -15.29 32.32 3.76
N ASP A 344 -15.53 31.26 4.52
CA ASP A 344 -15.15 31.08 5.94
C ASP A 344 -13.67 30.75 6.16
N ASN A 345 -12.82 30.80 5.12
CA ASN A 345 -11.40 30.39 5.11
C ASN A 345 -11.14 28.90 5.45
N LYS A 346 -12.19 28.09 5.65
CA LYS A 346 -12.12 26.63 5.73
C LYS A 346 -11.73 26.06 4.36
N ARG A 347 -11.00 24.95 4.33
CA ARG A 347 -10.69 24.26 3.08
C ARG A 347 -11.87 23.41 2.63
N ALA A 348 -12.15 23.46 1.34
CA ALA A 348 -13.22 22.73 0.70
C ALA A 348 -12.75 22.05 -0.58
N LEU A 349 -13.39 20.93 -0.92
CA LEU A 349 -13.31 20.32 -2.24
C LEU A 349 -14.36 20.97 -3.14
N VAL A 350 -13.92 21.58 -4.23
CA VAL A 350 -14.81 22.23 -5.19
C VAL A 350 -15.11 21.26 -6.32
N LEU A 351 -16.38 20.94 -6.50
CA LEU A 351 -16.85 20.00 -7.51
C LEU A 351 -17.81 20.70 -8.48
N ARG A 352 -17.74 20.25 -9.73
CA ARG A 352 -18.70 20.63 -10.78
C ARG A 352 -19.70 19.51 -10.93
N LEU A 353 -20.93 19.75 -10.49
CA LEU A 353 -22.01 18.78 -10.47
C LEU A 353 -22.96 19.05 -11.63
N ASN A 354 -23.45 17.99 -12.28
CA ASN A 354 -24.57 18.07 -13.22
C ASN A 354 -25.83 17.62 -12.48
N GLN A 355 -26.75 18.55 -12.25
CA GLN A 355 -27.96 18.36 -11.47
C GLN A 355 -29.15 18.08 -12.37
N THR A 356 -29.94 17.09 -11.96
CA THR A 356 -31.28 16.85 -12.47
C THR A 356 -32.24 17.94 -12.00
N ASP A 357 -33.46 17.98 -12.56
CA ASP A 357 -34.45 18.96 -12.13
C ASP A 357 -34.95 18.71 -10.69
N GLU A 358 -34.98 17.44 -10.26
CA GLU A 358 -35.30 17.03 -8.88
C GLU A 358 -34.23 17.53 -7.90
N ASP A 359 -32.94 17.33 -8.21
CA ASP A 359 -31.84 17.85 -7.41
C ASP A 359 -31.95 19.38 -7.23
N LYS A 360 -32.36 20.11 -8.28
CA LYS A 360 -32.52 21.57 -8.20
C LYS A 360 -33.64 21.98 -7.25
N GLU A 361 -34.71 21.20 -7.12
CA GLU A 361 -35.80 21.46 -6.18
C GLU A 361 -35.33 21.24 -4.75
N GLU A 362 -34.70 20.10 -4.46
CA GLU A 362 -34.08 19.83 -3.15
C GLU A 362 -33.09 20.93 -2.76
N MET A 363 -32.28 21.40 -3.70
CA MET A 363 -31.34 22.49 -3.47
C MET A 363 -32.01 23.80 -3.06
N LYS A 364 -33.17 24.13 -3.65
CA LYS A 364 -33.92 25.32 -3.26
C LYS A 364 -34.45 25.18 -1.84
N GLU A 365 -34.99 24.02 -1.49
CA GLU A 365 -35.49 23.74 -0.14
C GLU A 365 -34.39 23.85 0.91
N ILE A 366 -33.22 23.25 0.66
CA ILE A 366 -32.05 23.35 1.52
C ILE A 366 -31.60 24.80 1.70
N LEU A 367 -31.58 25.58 0.62
CA LEU A 367 -31.20 27.00 0.69
C LEU A 367 -32.19 27.82 1.51
N GLU A 368 -33.49 27.55 1.38
CA GLU A 368 -34.52 28.18 2.21
C GLU A 368 -34.41 27.79 3.68
N MET A 369 -34.09 26.53 3.95
CA MET A 369 -33.84 26.01 5.29
C MET A 369 -32.65 26.72 5.95
N LYS A 370 -31.52 26.88 5.23
CA LYS A 370 -30.36 27.66 5.71
C LYS A 370 -30.73 29.11 6.04
N ARG A 371 -31.51 29.77 5.18
CA ARG A 371 -31.99 31.14 5.43
C ARG A 371 -32.90 31.22 6.66
N ARG A 372 -33.72 30.20 6.94
CA ARG A 372 -34.54 30.14 8.17
C ARG A 372 -33.67 29.96 9.41
N HIS A 373 -32.73 29.02 9.36
CA HIS A 373 -31.76 28.75 10.41
C HIS A 373 -30.98 30.02 10.82
N GLU A 374 -30.38 30.73 9.86
CA GLU A 374 -29.63 31.96 10.13
C GLU A 374 -30.50 33.06 10.75
N ARG A 375 -31.74 33.22 10.28
CA ARG A 375 -32.70 34.18 10.85
C ARG A 375 -33.03 33.84 12.30
N ASN A 376 -33.24 32.57 12.61
CA ASN A 376 -33.57 32.13 13.97
C ASN A 376 -32.37 32.24 14.91
N ILE A 377 -31.15 31.93 14.45
CA ILE A 377 -29.92 32.18 15.23
C ILE A 377 -29.80 33.67 15.56
N LYS A 378 -29.97 34.55 14.58
CA LYS A 378 -29.90 36.01 14.81
C LYS A 378 -30.94 36.48 15.82
N LYS A 379 -32.18 35.98 15.74
CA LYS A 379 -33.25 36.27 16.72
C LYS A 379 -32.92 35.77 18.13
N ASN A 380 -32.38 34.56 18.25
CA ASN A 380 -31.98 34.01 19.55
C ASN A 380 -30.82 34.81 20.16
N TRP A 381 -29.86 35.24 19.32
CA TRP A 381 -28.76 36.11 19.72
C TRP A 381 -29.24 37.47 20.24
N THR A 382 -30.16 38.13 19.53
CA THR A 382 -30.70 39.43 19.97
C THR A 382 -31.52 39.30 21.25
N LYS A 383 -32.30 38.22 21.39
CA LYS A 383 -33.06 37.93 22.62
C LYS A 383 -32.12 37.74 23.82
N ASN A 384 -31.12 36.86 23.70
CA ASN A 384 -30.14 36.62 24.77
C ASN A 384 -29.39 37.90 25.15
N LYS A 385 -29.02 38.75 24.19
CA LYS A 385 -28.37 40.03 24.46
C LYS A 385 -29.26 41.01 25.23
N ASN A 386 -30.55 41.05 24.93
CA ASN A 386 -31.52 41.88 25.64
C ASN A 386 -31.79 41.37 27.07
N ASP A 387 -31.73 40.06 27.28
CA ASP A 387 -31.92 39.45 28.59
C ASP A 387 -30.68 39.67 29.48
N VAL A 388 -29.46 39.60 28.92
CA VAL A 388 -28.21 39.91 29.66
C VAL A 388 -28.08 41.40 29.97
N GLY A 389 -28.59 42.30 29.12
CA GLY A 389 -28.59 43.75 29.37
C GLY A 389 -29.64 44.25 30.38
N ARG A 390 -30.50 43.36 30.91
CA ARG A 390 -31.50 43.66 31.95
C ARG A 390 -31.10 43.18 33.35
N LEU A 391 -29.99 42.44 33.46
CA LEU A 391 -29.32 42.11 34.72
C LEU A 391 -28.21 43.13 34.96
#